data_AF-A0A6N3C2W1-F1
#
_entry.id   AF-A0A6N3C2W1-F1
#
_cell.length_a   1.000
_cell.length_b   1.000
_cell.length_c   1.000
_cell.angle_alpha   90.00
_cell.angle_beta   90.00
_cell.angle_gamma   90.00
#
_symmetry.space_group_name_H-M   'P 1'
#
loop_
_entity.id
_entity.type
_entity.pdbx_description
1 polymer ?
#
loop_
_entity_poly.entity_id
_entity_poly.type
_entity_poly.pdbx_seq_one_letter_code
_entity_poly.pdbx_strand_id
1 'polypeptide(L)'
;MKKQNGIRAVLWTVLMLAAALTGCCADGENVCTLDPADPARFTCGGVEYITLREAVPRDAVGRKLGDIQTLAAVDGEGRVVDTCGVTLSFSALARLEERLPEGGRTVQVLNVWALPGTTDGAVAVMVDGTFRRAVPADVLPPEAEVLSFARQAGGYGEAFAVMPEDCRRLTCGETVYLVTDTPVAPEAQGAYLGVLARSCVFDADTGRELTRAELEHIEPVPGPLSAQRRESRVYGAVYALEGTDSGSAVAVEVDGALLRAEAERRAPGAS
;
A
#
# COMPACT_ATOMS: atom_id res chain seq x y z
N MET A 1 -27.63 -10.64 83.00
CA MET A 1 -27.14 -9.27 83.28
C MET A 1 -26.35 -8.82 82.05
N LYS A 2 -26.90 -7.92 81.21
CA LYS A 2 -26.54 -6.46 81.10
C LYS A 2 -25.04 -6.26 80.81
N LYS A 3 -24.52 -5.51 79.83
CA LYS A 3 -24.95 -4.57 78.76
C LYS A 3 -23.70 -4.48 77.83
N GLN A 4 -23.77 -4.58 76.51
CA GLN A 4 -23.92 -3.49 75.52
C GLN A 4 -23.04 -2.24 75.75
N ASN A 5 -22.14 -1.96 74.78
CA ASN A 5 -21.69 -0.66 74.21
C ASN A 5 -20.45 -0.96 73.33
N GLY A 6 -20.28 -0.50 72.09
CA GLY A 6 -20.98 0.50 71.30
C GLY A 6 -20.63 0.41 69.81
N ILE A 7 -21.38 1.20 69.05
CA ILE A 7 -21.49 1.30 67.60
C ILE A 7 -20.29 2.01 66.95
N ARG A 8 -19.81 1.50 65.81
CA ARG A 8 -19.25 2.21 64.63
C ARG A 8 -18.81 1.14 63.59
N ALA A 9 -19.66 0.77 62.64
CA ALA A 9 -19.87 1.41 61.34
C ALA A 9 -18.83 1.01 60.25
N VAL A 10 -19.33 0.21 59.28
CA VAL A 10 -19.10 0.32 57.83
C VAL A 10 -17.79 -0.27 57.23
N LEU A 11 -17.92 -1.50 56.72
CA LEU A 11 -17.70 -1.91 55.32
C LEU A 11 -16.50 -1.32 54.56
N TRP A 12 -15.38 -2.05 54.41
CA TRP A 12 -14.48 -1.90 53.24
C TRP A 12 -13.83 -3.25 52.91
N THR A 13 -14.50 -4.01 52.03
CA THR A 13 -13.91 -5.07 51.21
C THR A 13 -13.13 -4.40 50.08
N VAL A 14 -11.81 -4.57 49.99
CA VAL A 14 -11.05 -4.26 48.78
C VAL A 14 -10.41 -5.54 48.28
N LEU A 15 -11.12 -6.14 47.33
CA LEU A 15 -10.63 -7.13 46.39
C LEU A 15 -9.51 -6.45 45.57
N MET A 16 -8.27 -6.90 45.76
CA MET A 16 -7.15 -6.52 44.88
C MET A 16 -7.38 -7.19 43.52
N LEU A 17 -8.13 -6.47 42.68
CA LEU A 17 -8.24 -6.69 41.25
C LEU A 17 -6.88 -6.36 40.63
N ALA A 18 -6.10 -7.37 40.28
CA ALA A 18 -4.97 -7.20 39.38
C ALA A 18 -5.55 -6.88 38.00
N ALA A 19 -5.72 -5.59 37.73
CA ALA A 19 -6.14 -5.07 36.46
C ALA A 19 -5.16 -5.55 35.38
N ALA A 20 -5.71 -6.27 34.40
CA ALA A 20 -5.12 -6.37 33.08
C ALA A 20 -4.72 -4.96 32.62
N LEU A 21 -3.53 -4.83 32.02
CA LEU A 21 -3.17 -3.68 31.21
C LEU A 21 -3.97 -3.74 29.89
N THR A 22 -5.30 -3.70 29.99
CA THR A 22 -6.17 -3.22 28.94
C THR A 22 -6.07 -1.71 28.97
N GLY A 23 -5.39 -1.14 27.98
CA GLY A 23 -5.32 0.29 27.78
C GLY A 23 -6.72 0.88 27.66
N CYS A 24 -7.16 1.57 28.70
CA CYS A 24 -8.23 2.53 28.58
C CYS A 24 -7.63 3.83 28.05
N CYS A 25 -7.98 4.20 26.81
CA CYS A 25 -8.30 5.57 26.43
C CYS A 25 -9.18 5.56 25.16
N ALA A 26 -10.43 6.04 25.34
CA ALA A 26 -11.46 6.42 24.37
C ALA A 26 -12.36 5.33 23.75
N ASP A 27 -13.51 5.10 24.40
CA ASP A 27 -14.74 4.67 23.72
C ASP A 27 -15.37 5.86 22.96
N GLY A 28 -15.72 5.66 21.68
CA GLY A 28 -16.88 6.28 21.05
C GLY A 28 -16.66 7.32 19.94
N GLU A 29 -17.04 6.93 18.72
CA GLU A 29 -17.28 7.71 17.49
C GLU A 29 -16.09 7.88 16.51
N ASN A 30 -16.12 7.06 15.45
CA ASN A 30 -15.35 7.15 14.19
C ASN A 30 -13.95 6.51 14.13
N VAL A 31 -13.55 5.68 15.09
CA VAL A 31 -12.31 4.90 14.98
C VAL A 31 -12.62 3.56 14.29
N CYS A 32 -12.07 3.36 13.10
CA CYS A 32 -12.02 2.05 12.46
C CYS A 32 -10.65 1.43 12.79
N THR A 33 -10.55 0.11 12.94
CA THR A 33 -9.31 -0.58 13.32
C THR A 33 -8.98 -1.65 12.29
N LEU A 34 -7.77 -1.60 11.72
CA LEU A 34 -7.26 -2.65 10.83
C LEU A 34 -7.06 -3.94 11.62
N ASP A 35 -7.36 -5.09 11.02
CA ASP A 35 -6.98 -6.37 11.61
C ASP A 35 -5.45 -6.50 11.60
N PRO A 36 -4.81 -6.74 12.76
CA PRO A 36 -3.35 -6.87 12.83
C PRO A 36 -2.81 -8.12 12.11
N ALA A 37 -3.66 -9.07 11.71
CA ALA A 37 -3.26 -10.28 11.01
C ALA A 37 -3.54 -10.25 9.50
N ASP A 38 -4.47 -9.41 9.04
CA ASP A 38 -4.95 -9.39 7.65
C ASP A 38 -5.26 -7.95 7.18
N PRO A 39 -4.49 -7.38 6.25
CA PRO A 39 -4.72 -6.00 5.81
C PRO A 39 -6.01 -5.83 4.99
N ALA A 40 -6.67 -6.93 4.59
CA ALA A 40 -7.94 -6.88 3.89
C ALA A 40 -9.12 -6.72 4.87
N ARG A 41 -8.90 -6.92 6.17
CA ARG A 41 -9.94 -6.90 7.19
C ARG A 41 -9.81 -5.68 8.09
N PHE A 42 -10.94 -5.11 8.46
CA PHE A 42 -10.99 -4.05 9.45
C PHE A 42 -12.34 -4.05 10.16
N THR A 43 -12.38 -3.50 11.37
CA THR A 43 -13.62 -3.27 12.10
C THR A 43 -13.95 -1.79 12.09
N CYS A 44 -15.17 -1.41 11.78
CA CYS A 44 -15.63 -0.03 11.95
C CYS A 44 -17.05 0.02 12.52
N GLY A 45 -17.26 0.81 13.59
CA GLY A 45 -18.56 0.90 14.25
C GLY A 45 -19.08 -0.43 14.81
N GLY A 46 -18.19 -1.36 15.15
CA GLY A 46 -18.53 -2.71 15.64
C GLY A 46 -18.86 -3.72 14.54
N VAL A 47 -18.78 -3.34 13.26
CA VAL A 47 -18.97 -4.25 12.11
C VAL A 47 -17.61 -4.63 11.53
N GLU A 48 -17.37 -5.93 11.35
CA GLU A 48 -16.21 -6.44 10.63
C GLU A 48 -16.46 -6.34 9.13
N TYR A 49 -15.50 -5.77 8.40
CA TYR A 49 -15.53 -5.60 6.96
C TYR A 49 -14.40 -6.38 6.31
N ILE A 50 -14.68 -6.92 5.12
CA ILE A 50 -13.72 -7.57 4.24
C ILE A 50 -13.59 -6.72 2.98
N THR A 51 -12.35 -6.34 2.68
CA THR A 51 -11.99 -5.52 1.52
C THR A 51 -11.91 -6.40 0.28
N LEU A 52 -12.61 -5.99 -0.77
CA LEU A 52 -12.67 -6.68 -2.04
C LEU A 52 -11.67 -6.06 -3.03
N ARG A 53 -11.35 -6.82 -4.07
CA ARG A 53 -10.52 -6.34 -5.19
C ARG A 53 -11.24 -5.25 -5.99
N GLU A 54 -12.56 -5.19 -5.97
CA GLU A 54 -13.36 -4.20 -6.69
C GLU A 54 -12.92 -2.75 -6.35
N ALA A 55 -12.45 -2.01 -7.36
CA ALA A 55 -12.15 -0.59 -7.25
C ALA A 55 -13.45 0.23 -7.29
N VAL A 56 -13.47 1.31 -6.50
CA VAL A 56 -14.60 2.24 -6.41
C VAL A 56 -14.17 3.58 -6.99
N PRO A 57 -14.90 4.13 -7.97
CA PRO A 57 -14.56 5.41 -8.55
C PRO A 57 -14.79 6.54 -7.54
N ARG A 58 -13.95 7.59 -7.60
CA ARG A 58 -13.93 8.66 -6.59
C ARG A 58 -15.27 9.39 -6.43
N ASP A 59 -16.03 9.52 -7.51
CA ASP A 59 -17.34 10.18 -7.54
C ASP A 59 -18.46 9.35 -6.86
N ALA A 60 -18.26 8.03 -6.71
CA ALA A 60 -19.14 7.16 -5.94
C ALA A 60 -18.87 7.23 -4.42
N VAL A 61 -17.75 7.79 -3.99
CA VAL A 61 -17.37 7.82 -2.57
C VAL A 61 -18.11 8.94 -1.82
N GLY A 62 -18.81 8.57 -0.75
CA GLY A 62 -19.60 9.48 0.08
C GLY A 62 -18.82 10.11 1.24
N ARG A 63 -19.56 10.47 2.31
CA ARG A 63 -18.97 11.06 3.53
C ARG A 63 -18.01 10.09 4.21
N LYS A 64 -17.00 10.62 4.89
CA LYS A 64 -16.10 9.84 5.75
C LYS A 64 -16.87 9.24 6.93
N LEU A 65 -16.58 7.99 7.25
CA LEU A 65 -17.18 7.22 8.36
C LEU A 65 -16.19 6.98 9.50
N GLY A 66 -14.89 6.85 9.19
CA GLY A 66 -13.89 6.70 10.23
C GLY A 66 -12.45 6.70 9.73
N ASP A 67 -11.53 6.71 10.69
CA ASP A 67 -10.08 6.72 10.47
C ASP A 67 -9.49 5.34 10.76
N ILE A 68 -8.61 4.84 9.87
CA ILE A 68 -7.72 3.67 10.11
C ILE A 68 -6.26 4.12 10.16
N GLN A 69 -5.83 4.89 9.15
CA GLN A 69 -4.55 5.59 9.15
C GLN A 69 -3.34 4.68 9.48
N THR A 70 -3.25 3.51 8.83
CA THR A 70 -2.25 2.47 9.14
C THR A 70 -1.42 2.10 7.91
N LEU A 71 -0.12 1.89 8.12
CA LEU A 71 0.78 1.19 7.19
C LEU A 71 1.05 -0.21 7.75
N ALA A 72 0.80 -1.23 6.95
CA ALA A 72 1.14 -2.61 7.27
C ALA A 72 2.36 -3.05 6.47
N ALA A 73 3.38 -3.58 7.14
CA ALA A 73 4.43 -4.35 6.48
C ALA A 73 3.89 -5.76 6.25
N VAL A 74 3.86 -6.20 4.99
CA VAL A 74 3.41 -7.54 4.60
C VAL A 74 4.55 -8.33 3.98
N ASP A 75 4.58 -9.63 4.23
CA ASP A 75 5.51 -10.56 3.57
C ASP A 75 5.07 -10.89 2.13
N GLY A 76 5.89 -11.67 1.40
CA GLY A 76 5.57 -12.10 0.04
C GLY A 76 4.31 -12.97 -0.07
N GLU A 77 3.84 -13.56 1.04
CA GLU A 77 2.59 -14.33 1.12
C GLU A 77 1.39 -13.44 1.50
N GLY A 78 1.62 -12.13 1.70
CA GLY A 78 0.59 -11.17 2.08
C GLY A 78 0.25 -11.14 3.57
N ARG A 79 1.03 -11.82 4.43
CA ARG A 79 0.79 -11.83 5.88
C ARG A 79 1.38 -10.59 6.53
N VAL A 80 0.68 -10.04 7.51
CA VAL A 80 1.17 -8.89 8.28
C VAL A 80 2.35 -9.31 9.16
N VAL A 81 3.46 -8.59 9.01
CA VAL A 81 4.67 -8.73 9.83
C VAL A 81 4.69 -7.68 10.94
N ASP A 82 4.29 -6.46 10.61
CA ASP A 82 4.22 -5.34 11.56
C ASP A 82 3.24 -4.27 11.04
N THR A 83 2.78 -3.40 11.94
CA THR A 83 1.92 -2.26 11.56
C THR A 83 2.39 -0.99 12.25
N CYS A 84 2.19 0.14 11.60
CA CYS A 84 2.46 1.44 12.20
C CYS A 84 1.44 2.48 11.74
N GLY A 85 1.07 3.41 12.63
CA GLY A 85 0.22 4.54 12.25
C GLY A 85 0.90 5.48 11.24
N VAL A 86 0.14 6.08 10.33
CA VAL A 86 0.68 7.01 9.31
C VAL A 86 1.08 8.38 9.85
N THR A 87 0.64 8.73 11.06
CA THR A 87 1.00 9.99 11.75
C THR A 87 2.33 9.91 12.49
N LEU A 88 3.07 8.81 12.36
CA LEU A 88 4.29 8.56 13.10
C LEU A 88 5.52 9.25 12.46
N SER A 89 6.56 9.40 13.28
CA SER A 89 7.84 10.02 12.89
C SER A 89 8.58 9.23 11.81
N PHE A 90 9.52 9.88 11.12
CA PHE A 90 10.44 9.24 10.17
C PHE A 90 11.15 8.00 10.75
N SER A 91 11.51 8.03 12.04
CA SER A 91 12.13 6.89 12.72
C SER A 91 11.22 5.67 12.85
N ALA A 92 9.90 5.86 12.92
CA ALA A 92 8.96 4.74 12.95
C ALA A 92 8.81 4.11 11.57
N LEU A 93 8.81 4.93 10.50
CA LEU A 93 8.82 4.45 9.12
C LEU A 93 10.09 3.66 8.81
N ALA A 94 11.26 4.17 9.21
CA ALA A 94 12.53 3.46 9.02
C ALA A 94 12.54 2.09 9.73
N ARG A 95 11.96 1.99 10.93
CA ARG A 95 11.83 0.70 11.64
C ARG A 95 10.88 -0.27 10.95
N LEU A 96 9.81 0.24 10.33
CA LEU A 96 8.91 -0.59 9.55
C LEU A 96 9.65 -1.16 8.33
N GLU A 97 10.43 -0.32 7.65
CA GLU A 97 11.24 -0.71 6.50
C GLU A 97 12.32 -1.74 6.86
N GLU A 98 13.03 -1.56 7.99
CA GLU A 98 13.99 -2.54 8.52
C GLU A 98 13.37 -3.92 8.82
N ARG A 99 12.05 -3.99 9.02
CA ARG A 99 11.30 -5.22 9.31
C ARG A 99 10.68 -5.86 8.08
N LEU A 100 10.74 -5.21 6.91
CA LEU A 100 10.21 -5.79 5.68
C LEU A 100 11.05 -7.01 5.29
N PRO A 101 10.42 -8.19 5.15
CA PRO A 101 11.12 -9.35 4.61
C PRO A 101 11.39 -9.14 3.12
N GLU A 102 12.33 -9.93 2.58
CA GLU A 102 12.65 -9.90 1.15
C GLU A 102 11.40 -10.20 0.30
N GLY A 103 11.12 -9.35 -0.69
CA GLY A 103 9.93 -9.45 -1.53
C GLY A 103 8.62 -9.05 -0.83
N GLY A 104 8.68 -8.62 0.44
CA GLY A 104 7.59 -7.97 1.14
C GLY A 104 7.38 -6.53 0.68
N ARG A 105 6.29 -5.91 1.14
CA ARG A 105 5.97 -4.51 0.83
C ARG A 105 5.24 -3.83 1.98
N THR A 106 5.17 -2.51 1.92
CA THR A 106 4.21 -1.77 2.74
C THR A 106 2.86 -1.69 2.03
N VAL A 107 1.79 -1.73 2.80
CA VAL A 107 0.41 -1.53 2.37
C VAL A 107 -0.16 -0.40 3.19
N GLN A 108 -0.65 0.63 2.53
CA GLN A 108 -1.30 1.76 3.19
C GLN A 108 -2.80 1.52 3.23
N VAL A 109 -3.37 1.37 4.43
CA VAL A 109 -4.82 1.30 4.65
C VAL A 109 -5.27 2.54 5.40
N LEU A 110 -6.02 3.38 4.71
CA LEU A 110 -6.49 4.66 5.22
C LEU A 110 -7.97 4.60 5.56
N ASN A 111 -8.61 5.76 5.54
CA ASN A 111 -9.92 5.99 6.12
C ASN A 111 -11.01 5.15 5.46
N VAL A 112 -12.20 5.19 6.06
CA VAL A 112 -13.40 4.51 5.57
C VAL A 112 -14.45 5.56 5.24
N TRP A 113 -15.18 5.36 4.16
CA TRP A 113 -16.22 6.26 3.64
C TRP A 113 -17.49 5.51 3.31
N ALA A 114 -18.62 6.21 3.36
CA ALA A 114 -19.89 5.67 2.91
C ALA A 114 -19.84 5.40 1.40
N LEU A 115 -20.55 4.36 0.97
CA LEU A 115 -20.76 4.05 -0.44
C LEU A 115 -22.26 4.16 -0.74
N PRO A 116 -22.77 5.36 -1.12
CA PRO A 116 -24.19 5.56 -1.35
C PRO A 116 -24.73 4.67 -2.47
N GLY A 117 -26.00 4.27 -2.36
CA GLY A 117 -26.67 3.45 -3.38
C GLY A 117 -26.46 1.95 -3.24
N THR A 118 -25.73 1.49 -2.22
CA THR A 118 -25.62 0.07 -1.88
C THR A 118 -26.66 -0.32 -0.82
N THR A 119 -27.13 -1.57 -0.89
CA THR A 119 -28.12 -2.12 0.06
C THR A 119 -27.53 -3.14 1.02
N ASP A 120 -26.29 -3.57 0.77
CA ASP A 120 -25.54 -4.57 1.53
C ASP A 120 -24.65 -3.97 2.62
N GLY A 121 -24.81 -2.68 2.91
CA GLY A 121 -24.02 -1.99 3.93
C GLY A 121 -22.54 -1.79 3.54
N ALA A 122 -22.20 -1.95 2.26
CA ALA A 122 -20.85 -1.74 1.78
C ALA A 122 -20.32 -0.33 2.05
N VAL A 123 -19.01 -0.25 2.22
CA VAL A 123 -18.24 0.98 2.43
C VAL A 123 -17.09 1.04 1.43
N ALA A 124 -16.51 2.22 1.26
CA ALA A 124 -15.26 2.40 0.55
C ALA A 124 -14.11 2.54 1.55
N VAL A 125 -12.99 1.86 1.32
CA VAL A 125 -11.74 1.99 2.07
C VAL A 125 -10.62 2.34 1.10
N MET A 126 -9.69 3.21 1.49
CA MET A 126 -8.56 3.57 0.63
C MET A 126 -7.37 2.67 0.95
N VAL A 127 -6.94 1.91 -0.06
CA VAL A 127 -5.80 1.00 0.00
C VAL A 127 -4.83 1.38 -1.11
N ASP A 128 -3.59 1.74 -0.74
CA ASP A 128 -2.53 2.20 -1.67
C ASP A 128 -3.02 3.22 -2.70
N GLY A 129 -3.69 4.27 -2.22
CA GLY A 129 -4.23 5.34 -3.06
C GLY A 129 -5.48 4.98 -3.87
N THR A 130 -5.91 3.71 -3.88
CA THR A 130 -7.13 3.26 -4.58
C THR A 130 -8.27 3.08 -3.60
N PHE A 131 -9.45 3.63 -3.91
CA PHE A 131 -10.66 3.29 -3.17
C PHE A 131 -11.11 1.88 -3.58
N ARG A 132 -11.27 1.00 -2.59
CA ARG A 132 -11.74 -0.37 -2.76
C ARG A 132 -13.08 -0.54 -2.04
N ARG A 133 -13.94 -1.38 -2.60
CA ARG A 133 -15.19 -1.78 -1.95
C ARG A 133 -14.87 -2.69 -0.76
N ALA A 134 -15.53 -2.49 0.37
CA ALA A 134 -15.52 -3.42 1.49
C ALA A 134 -16.94 -3.73 1.94
N VAL A 135 -17.22 -4.99 2.23
CA VAL A 135 -18.55 -5.49 2.63
C VAL A 135 -18.50 -6.06 4.04
N PRO A 136 -19.59 -5.99 4.81
CA PRO A 136 -19.66 -6.68 6.09
C PRO A 136 -19.37 -8.18 5.94
N ALA A 137 -18.61 -8.76 6.88
CA ALA A 137 -18.13 -10.13 6.77
C ALA A 137 -19.26 -11.19 6.72
N ASP A 138 -20.42 -10.88 7.31
CA ASP A 138 -21.61 -11.74 7.35
C ASP A 138 -22.42 -11.72 6.05
N VAL A 139 -22.13 -10.79 5.13
CA VAL A 139 -22.80 -10.66 3.82
C VAL A 139 -21.84 -10.79 2.63
N LEU A 140 -20.65 -11.37 2.85
CA LEU A 140 -19.66 -11.59 1.80
C LEU A 140 -20.28 -12.41 0.64
N PRO A 141 -20.34 -11.85 -0.59
CA PRO A 141 -20.87 -12.59 -1.74
C PRO A 141 -20.00 -13.83 -2.04
N PRO A 142 -20.59 -14.99 -2.41
CA PRO A 142 -19.83 -16.19 -2.74
C PRO A 142 -18.80 -16.01 -3.86
N GLU A 143 -19.12 -15.17 -4.83
CA GLU A 143 -18.30 -14.80 -5.98
C GLU A 143 -17.35 -13.62 -5.71
N ALA A 144 -17.37 -13.05 -4.51
CA ALA A 144 -16.55 -11.89 -4.21
C ALA A 144 -15.06 -12.25 -4.17
N GLU A 145 -14.27 -11.48 -4.91
CA GLU A 145 -12.82 -11.57 -4.86
C GLU A 145 -12.28 -10.68 -3.74
N VAL A 146 -11.81 -11.32 -2.67
CA VAL A 146 -11.13 -10.64 -1.56
C VAL A 146 -9.81 -10.06 -2.04
N LEU A 147 -9.49 -8.84 -1.60
CA LEU A 147 -8.22 -8.21 -1.93
C LEU A 147 -7.05 -9.01 -1.35
N SER A 148 -6.17 -9.49 -2.21
CA SER A 148 -4.96 -10.21 -1.81
C SER A 148 -3.74 -9.29 -1.86
N PHE A 149 -2.89 -9.41 -0.85
CA PHE A 149 -1.59 -8.74 -0.77
C PHE A 149 -0.42 -9.68 -1.03
N ALA A 150 -0.71 -10.97 -1.25
CA ALA A 150 0.30 -11.93 -1.63
C ALA A 150 0.91 -11.49 -2.96
N ARG A 151 2.25 -11.54 -3.03
CA ARG A 151 2.95 -11.40 -4.29
C ARG A 151 2.53 -12.56 -5.18
N GLN A 152 1.85 -12.23 -6.28
CA GLN A 152 1.65 -13.22 -7.30
C GLN A 152 3.01 -13.49 -7.91
N ALA A 153 3.49 -14.72 -7.78
CA ALA A 153 4.61 -15.18 -8.58
C ALA A 153 4.19 -14.99 -10.05
N GLY A 154 4.72 -13.95 -10.69
CA GLY A 154 4.79 -13.94 -12.15
C GLY A 154 5.42 -15.27 -12.52
N GLY A 155 4.95 -15.93 -13.59
CA GLY A 155 5.45 -17.24 -14.03
C GLY A 155 6.95 -17.30 -14.38
N TYR A 156 7.75 -16.36 -13.89
CA TYR A 156 9.14 -16.07 -14.21
C TYR A 156 10.07 -16.13 -13.00
N GLY A 157 9.59 -16.18 -11.74
CA GLY A 157 10.46 -16.32 -10.54
C GLY A 157 11.49 -15.20 -10.30
N GLU A 158 11.61 -14.25 -11.22
CA GLU A 158 12.60 -13.17 -11.20
C GLU A 158 12.00 -11.86 -10.70
N ALA A 159 12.87 -10.99 -10.17
CA ALA A 159 12.48 -9.69 -9.66
C ALA A 159 12.51 -8.64 -10.77
N PHE A 160 11.59 -7.68 -10.69
CA PHE A 160 11.65 -6.49 -11.54
C PHE A 160 12.82 -5.60 -11.10
N ALA A 161 13.52 -5.00 -12.07
CA ALA A 161 14.58 -4.03 -11.82
C ALA A 161 14.59 -2.92 -12.88
N VAL A 162 14.89 -1.68 -12.49
CA VAL A 162 15.15 -0.59 -13.44
C VAL A 162 16.49 -0.84 -14.12
N MET A 163 16.55 -0.71 -15.44
CA MET A 163 17.78 -0.92 -16.21
C MET A 163 18.83 0.14 -15.87
N PRO A 164 20.09 -0.25 -15.57
CA PRO A 164 21.17 0.70 -15.36
C PRO A 164 21.47 1.59 -16.57
N GLU A 165 21.24 1.09 -17.78
CA GLU A 165 21.58 1.78 -19.03
C GLU A 165 20.51 2.79 -19.47
N ASP A 166 19.24 2.54 -19.13
CA ASP A 166 18.12 3.43 -19.44
C ASP A 166 17.09 3.40 -18.31
N CYS A 167 17.01 4.51 -17.58
CA CYS A 167 16.11 4.69 -16.45
C CYS A 167 14.63 4.61 -16.80
N ARG A 168 14.25 4.63 -18.08
CA ARG A 168 12.86 4.50 -18.55
C ARG A 168 12.48 3.03 -18.80
N ARG A 169 13.44 2.10 -18.71
CA ARG A 169 13.23 0.68 -18.96
C ARG A 169 13.34 -0.15 -17.70
N LEU A 170 12.59 -1.23 -17.66
CA LEU A 170 12.61 -2.25 -16.62
C LEU A 170 13.00 -3.61 -17.21
N THR A 171 13.53 -4.47 -16.37
CA THR A 171 13.84 -5.87 -16.67
C THR A 171 13.12 -6.78 -15.70
N CYS A 172 12.67 -7.93 -16.18
CA CYS A 172 12.18 -9.05 -15.37
C CYS A 172 12.40 -10.33 -16.18
N GLY A 173 13.34 -11.19 -15.78
CA GLY A 173 13.78 -12.26 -16.66
C GLY A 173 14.47 -11.72 -17.90
N GLU A 174 14.17 -12.36 -19.02
CA GLU A 174 14.63 -11.92 -20.34
C GLU A 174 13.78 -10.79 -20.94
N THR A 175 12.71 -10.36 -20.25
CA THR A 175 11.78 -9.36 -20.78
C THR A 175 12.21 -7.96 -20.37
N VAL A 176 12.30 -7.08 -21.36
CA VAL A 176 12.52 -5.65 -21.18
C VAL A 176 11.19 -4.93 -21.36
N TYR A 177 10.84 -4.03 -20.44
CA TYR A 177 9.64 -3.20 -20.52
C TYR A 177 10.03 -1.73 -20.66
N LEU A 178 9.36 -0.99 -21.52
CA LEU A 178 9.46 0.46 -21.61
C LEU A 178 8.31 1.10 -20.81
N VAL A 179 8.64 1.92 -19.83
CA VAL A 179 7.66 2.69 -19.04
C VAL A 179 7.15 3.84 -19.90
N THR A 180 5.85 3.85 -20.17
CA THR A 180 5.18 4.89 -20.96
C THR A 180 4.54 5.93 -20.04
N ASP A 181 4.17 7.09 -20.59
CA ASP A 181 3.39 8.11 -19.86
C ASP A 181 1.88 7.82 -19.89
N THR A 182 1.48 6.59 -20.26
CA THR A 182 0.07 6.18 -20.31
C THR A 182 -0.41 5.85 -18.90
N PRO A 183 -1.37 6.60 -18.34
CA PRO A 183 -1.90 6.30 -17.02
C PRO A 183 -2.72 5.01 -17.02
N VAL A 184 -2.62 4.24 -15.94
CA VAL A 184 -3.43 3.05 -15.71
C VAL A 184 -4.56 3.43 -14.75
N ALA A 185 -5.79 3.15 -15.16
CA ALA A 185 -6.96 3.35 -14.31
C ALA A 185 -6.93 2.35 -13.14
N PRO A 186 -7.36 2.73 -11.92
CA PRO A 186 -7.33 1.83 -10.75
C PRO A 186 -8.07 0.51 -10.97
N GLU A 187 -9.11 0.51 -11.80
CA GLU A 187 -9.93 -0.66 -12.13
C GLU A 187 -9.17 -1.65 -13.03
N ALA A 188 -8.15 -1.19 -13.75
CA ALA A 188 -7.30 -2.02 -14.59
C ALA A 188 -6.09 -2.60 -13.85
N GLN A 189 -5.84 -2.17 -12.61
CA GLN A 189 -4.77 -2.70 -11.77
C GLN A 189 -5.12 -4.10 -11.27
N GLY A 190 -4.29 -5.07 -11.65
CA GLY A 190 -4.38 -6.45 -11.19
C GLY A 190 -3.49 -6.73 -9.97
N ALA A 191 -3.10 -8.00 -9.83
CA ALA A 191 -2.34 -8.49 -8.69
C ALA A 191 -0.96 -7.84 -8.54
N TYR A 192 -0.46 -7.78 -7.31
CA TYR A 192 0.89 -7.32 -6.99
C TYR A 192 1.95 -8.31 -7.50
N LEU A 193 2.94 -7.81 -8.26
CA LEU A 193 4.00 -8.62 -8.88
C LEU A 193 5.37 -8.43 -8.23
N GLY A 194 5.64 -7.25 -7.67
CA GLY A 194 6.93 -6.95 -7.04
C GLY A 194 7.16 -5.45 -6.80
N VAL A 195 8.34 -5.09 -6.30
CA VAL A 195 8.72 -3.71 -6.00
C VAL A 195 10.07 -3.38 -6.66
N LEU A 196 10.20 -2.17 -7.19
CA LEU A 196 11.44 -1.64 -7.76
C LEU A 196 12.26 -0.86 -6.72
N ALA A 197 11.59 -0.05 -5.89
CA ALA A 197 12.16 0.77 -4.81
C ALA A 197 13.43 1.55 -5.24
N ARG A 198 13.39 2.18 -6.41
CA ARG A 198 14.55 2.87 -6.99
C ARG A 198 14.18 4.27 -7.47
N SER A 199 15.04 5.24 -7.16
CA SER A 199 15.01 6.56 -7.77
C SER A 199 16.18 6.72 -8.72
N CYS A 200 15.99 7.48 -9.79
CA CYS A 200 17.09 7.92 -10.62
C CYS A 200 16.83 9.27 -11.25
N VAL A 201 17.91 10.02 -11.48
CA VAL A 201 17.91 11.26 -12.25
C VAL A 201 18.66 10.99 -13.55
N PHE A 202 18.01 11.22 -14.68
CA PHE A 202 18.52 10.83 -15.99
C PHE A 202 18.36 11.94 -17.02
N ASP A 203 19.13 11.82 -18.10
CA ASP A 203 19.00 12.66 -19.28
C ASP A 203 17.74 12.24 -20.06
N ALA A 204 16.76 13.14 -20.19
CA ALA A 204 15.43 12.82 -20.72
C ALA A 204 15.46 12.33 -22.18
N ASP A 205 16.43 12.80 -22.96
CA ASP A 205 16.51 12.50 -24.38
C ASP A 205 17.12 11.10 -24.58
N THR A 206 18.13 10.73 -23.79
CA THR A 206 18.84 9.46 -23.91
C THR A 206 18.35 8.36 -22.95
N GLY A 207 17.73 8.72 -21.84
CA GLY A 207 17.36 7.80 -20.75
C GLY A 207 18.50 7.45 -19.79
N ARG A 208 19.74 7.90 -20.08
CA ARG A 208 20.93 7.54 -19.30
C ARG A 208 20.90 8.19 -17.92
N GLU A 209 21.11 7.40 -16.89
CA GLU A 209 21.28 7.89 -15.52
C GLU A 209 22.49 8.83 -15.40
N LEU A 210 22.28 9.95 -14.71
CA LEU A 210 23.31 10.94 -14.43
C LEU A 210 24.08 10.54 -13.18
N THR A 211 25.40 10.58 -13.29
CA THR A 211 26.29 10.32 -12.15
C THR A 211 26.21 11.47 -11.14
N ARG A 212 26.57 11.18 -9.90
CA ARG A 212 26.67 12.21 -8.84
C ARG A 212 27.54 13.40 -9.26
N ALA A 213 28.66 13.16 -9.94
CA ALA A 213 29.55 14.22 -10.40
C ALA A 213 28.87 15.13 -11.44
N GLU A 214 28.05 14.57 -12.35
CA GLU A 214 27.28 15.33 -13.33
C GLU A 214 26.13 16.13 -12.70
N LEU A 215 25.54 15.60 -11.62
CA LEU A 215 24.50 16.27 -10.85
C LEU A 215 25.04 17.42 -10.00
N GLU A 216 26.21 17.25 -9.40
CA GLU A 216 26.88 18.27 -8.57
C GLU A 216 27.62 19.33 -9.41
N HIS A 217 27.79 19.10 -10.72
CA HIS A 217 28.47 20.05 -11.59
C HIS A 217 27.61 21.29 -11.87
N ILE A 218 28.15 22.46 -11.53
CA ILE A 218 27.55 23.76 -11.81
C ILE A 218 28.37 24.43 -12.90
N GLU A 219 27.72 24.81 -14.00
CA GLU A 219 28.32 25.65 -15.03
C GLU A 219 28.14 27.13 -14.67
N PRO A 220 29.21 27.90 -14.35
CA PRO A 220 29.09 29.33 -14.03
C PRO A 220 28.73 30.18 -15.25
N VAL A 221 29.01 29.67 -16.45
CA VAL A 221 28.63 30.25 -17.75
C VAL A 221 27.88 29.16 -18.52
N PRO A 222 26.70 29.44 -19.10
CA PRO A 222 25.90 28.41 -19.76
C PRO A 222 26.69 27.63 -20.83
N GLY A 223 26.77 26.32 -20.65
CA GLY A 223 27.44 25.37 -21.52
C GLY A 223 26.56 24.16 -21.86
N PRO A 224 27.15 23.02 -22.25
CA PRO A 224 26.41 21.82 -22.63
C PRO A 224 25.46 21.29 -21.56
N LEU A 225 25.80 21.38 -20.28
CA LEU A 225 24.92 20.89 -19.19
C LEU A 225 23.70 21.79 -19.00
N SER A 226 23.83 23.08 -19.32
CA SER A 226 22.71 24.02 -19.28
C SER A 226 21.63 23.72 -20.33
N ALA A 227 21.97 22.99 -21.40
CA ALA A 227 21.03 22.52 -22.41
C ALA A 227 20.50 21.09 -22.14
N GLN A 228 21.04 20.39 -21.15
CA GLN A 228 20.64 19.03 -20.82
C GLN A 228 19.23 19.02 -20.20
N ARG A 229 18.33 18.24 -20.80
CA ARG A 229 17.02 17.97 -20.21
C ARG A 229 17.16 16.88 -19.16
N ARG A 230 16.91 17.21 -17.89
CA ARG A 230 16.98 16.27 -16.77
C ARG A 230 15.59 15.90 -16.30
N GLU A 231 15.37 14.62 -16.08
CA GLU A 231 14.16 14.09 -15.45
C GLU A 231 14.55 13.26 -14.22
N SER A 232 13.67 13.26 -13.22
CA SER A 232 13.80 12.44 -12.01
C SER A 232 12.57 11.57 -11.92
N ARG A 233 12.75 10.28 -11.68
CA ARG A 233 11.65 9.34 -11.45
C ARG A 233 11.91 8.51 -10.20
N VAL A 234 10.85 8.29 -9.43
CA VAL A 234 10.81 7.37 -8.29
C VAL A 234 9.92 6.19 -8.63
N TYR A 235 10.51 5.01 -8.73
CA TYR A 235 9.83 3.75 -9.04
C TYR A 235 9.41 3.01 -7.78
N GLY A 236 8.12 2.69 -7.71
CA GLY A 236 7.47 1.97 -6.62
C GLY A 236 7.13 0.53 -6.95
N ALA A 237 5.88 0.15 -6.69
CA ALA A 237 5.37 -1.20 -6.92
C ALA A 237 5.05 -1.50 -8.40
N VAL A 238 5.06 -2.79 -8.74
CA VAL A 238 4.67 -3.33 -10.04
C VAL A 238 3.47 -4.25 -9.86
N TYR A 239 2.49 -4.12 -10.76
CA TYR A 239 1.24 -4.86 -10.74
C TYR A 239 0.94 -5.45 -12.12
N ALA A 240 0.17 -6.54 -12.13
CA ALA A 240 -0.45 -7.04 -13.35
C ALA A 240 -1.48 -6.03 -13.86
N LEU A 241 -1.90 -6.21 -15.11
CA LEU A 241 -2.99 -5.49 -15.72
C LEU A 241 -4.13 -6.45 -16.02
N GLU A 242 -5.35 -6.09 -15.62
CA GLU A 242 -6.52 -6.94 -15.85
C GLU A 242 -6.69 -7.27 -17.34
N GLY A 243 -6.93 -8.56 -17.62
CA GLY A 243 -7.09 -9.07 -18.99
C GLY A 243 -5.83 -8.96 -19.88
N THR A 244 -4.67 -8.63 -19.31
CA THR A 244 -3.41 -8.49 -20.06
C THR A 244 -2.35 -9.45 -19.52
N ASP A 245 -1.68 -10.17 -20.43
CA ASP A 245 -0.54 -11.00 -20.05
C ASP A 245 0.61 -10.14 -19.50
N SER A 246 1.13 -10.50 -18.32
CA SER A 246 2.20 -9.74 -17.67
C SER A 246 3.51 -9.76 -18.45
N GLY A 247 3.73 -10.74 -19.33
CA GLY A 247 4.85 -10.74 -20.27
C GLY A 247 4.70 -9.73 -21.41
N SER A 248 3.50 -9.16 -21.60
CA SER A 248 3.20 -8.17 -22.63
C SER A 248 3.14 -6.75 -22.08
N ALA A 249 2.53 -6.54 -20.91
CA ALA A 249 2.52 -5.26 -20.23
C ALA A 249 2.21 -5.40 -18.74
N VAL A 250 2.71 -4.44 -17.96
CA VAL A 250 2.49 -4.33 -16.50
C VAL A 250 2.14 -2.90 -16.12
N ALA A 251 1.56 -2.72 -14.94
CA ALA A 251 1.37 -1.41 -14.32
C ALA A 251 2.54 -1.14 -13.35
N VAL A 252 3.08 0.06 -13.36
CA VAL A 252 4.24 0.45 -12.56
C VAL A 252 3.93 1.76 -11.87
N GLU A 253 4.16 1.82 -10.57
CA GLU A 253 4.08 3.07 -9.82
C GLU A 253 5.32 3.92 -10.11
N VAL A 254 5.10 5.13 -10.64
CA VAL A 254 6.13 6.10 -10.98
C VAL A 254 5.69 7.46 -10.45
N ASP A 255 6.49 8.06 -9.58
CA ASP A 255 6.22 9.38 -8.97
C ASP A 255 4.83 9.46 -8.30
N GLY A 256 4.36 8.34 -7.73
CA GLY A 256 3.06 8.22 -7.07
C GLY A 256 1.86 8.04 -8.01
N ALA A 257 2.09 7.86 -9.31
CA ALA A 257 1.04 7.54 -10.29
C ALA A 257 1.27 6.15 -10.90
N LEU A 258 0.18 5.45 -11.24
CA LEU A 258 0.26 4.16 -11.90
C LEU A 258 0.34 4.36 -13.42
N LEU A 259 1.47 3.98 -14.02
CA LEU A 259 1.76 4.08 -15.45
C LEU A 259 1.87 2.70 -16.10
N ARG A 260 1.58 2.62 -17.39
CA ARG A 260 1.72 1.39 -18.17
C ARG A 260 3.16 1.21 -18.63
N ALA A 261 3.73 0.03 -18.42
CA ALA A 261 4.99 -0.39 -19.02
C ALA A 261 4.73 -1.53 -20.02
N GLU A 262 5.24 -1.39 -21.24
CA GLU A 262 5.01 -2.34 -22.33
C GLU A 262 6.27 -3.13 -22.64
N ALA A 263 6.12 -4.44 -22.82
CA ALA A 263 7.23 -5.28 -23.19
C ALA A 263 7.76 -4.89 -24.58
N GLU A 264 9.04 -4.60 -24.67
CA GLU A 264 9.71 -4.43 -25.94
C GLU A 264 9.77 -5.81 -26.61
N ARG A 265 9.14 -5.95 -27.78
CA ARG A 265 9.23 -7.21 -28.53
C ARG A 265 10.70 -7.46 -28.86
N ARG A 266 11.21 -8.65 -28.51
CA ARG A 266 12.49 -9.14 -29.04
C ARG A 266 12.40 -9.04 -30.56
N ALA A 267 13.31 -8.28 -31.19
CA ALA A 267 13.40 -8.27 -32.64
C ALA A 267 13.59 -9.73 -33.10
N PRO A 268 12.80 -10.23 -34.06
CA PRO A 268 12.99 -11.58 -34.57
C PRO A 268 14.30 -11.60 -35.35
N GLY A 269 15.37 -12.13 -34.73
CA GLY A 269 16.64 -12.38 -35.39
C GLY A 269 17.85 -11.76 -34.69
N ALA A 270 18.34 -12.44 -33.65
CA ALA A 270 19.75 -12.46 -33.31
C ALA A 270 20.05 -13.86 -32.74
N SER A 271 20.20 -14.81 -33.66
CA SER A 271 20.84 -16.12 -33.44
C SER A 271 22.35 -15.96 -33.52
#